data_AF-A0A2H6N7L4-F1
#
_entry.id   AF-A0A2H6N7L4-F1
#
_cell.length_a   1.000
_cell.length_b   1.000
_cell.length_c   1.000
_cell.angle_alpha   90.00
_cell.angle_beta   90.00
_cell.angle_gamma   90.00
#
_symmetry.space_group_name_H-M   'P 1'
#
loop_
_entity.id
_entity.type
_entity.pdbx_description
1 polymer ?
#
loop_
_entity_poly.entity_id
_entity_poly.type
_entity_poly.pdbx_seq_one_letter_code
_entity_poly.pdbx_strand_id
1 'polypeptide(L)'
;MGNRSEFYLRFQNVKEEKGKHLAEIMTKILAEALEITEKKMMDGMKCSVSTQDMQQEIIYQEKFILDLRRKLLKHILQVEREKILKYKDKEIVVLKQVPRRVREKYLE
;
A
#
# COMPACT_ATOMS: atom_id res chain seq x y z
N MET A 1 -20.56 -4.08 -13.45
CA MET A 1 -20.07 -2.80 -12.92
C MET A 1 -19.11 -3.08 -11.77
N GLY A 2 -17.80 -2.99 -12.00
CA GLY A 2 -16.81 -3.33 -10.98
C GLY A 2 -16.85 -2.35 -9.81
N ASN A 3 -17.01 -2.87 -8.59
CA ASN A 3 -16.83 -2.14 -7.34
C ASN A 3 -15.40 -1.56 -7.32
N ARG A 4 -15.22 -0.32 -7.77
CA ARG A 4 -13.92 0.37 -7.72
C ARG A 4 -13.80 1.05 -6.37
N SER A 5 -12.67 0.83 -5.69
CA SER A 5 -12.38 1.38 -4.38
C SER A 5 -12.47 2.92 -4.38
N GLU A 6 -13.14 3.50 -3.37
CA GLU A 6 -13.30 4.96 -3.21
C GLU A 6 -11.96 5.69 -3.02
N PHE A 7 -10.96 4.97 -2.53
CA PHE A 7 -9.58 5.43 -2.36
C PHE A 7 -8.63 4.24 -2.37
N TYR A 8 -7.36 4.52 -2.60
CA TYR A 8 -6.25 3.58 -2.53
C TYR A 8 -5.22 4.06 -1.49
N LEU A 9 -4.33 3.17 -1.05
CA LEU A 9 -3.21 3.53 -0.19
C LEU A 9 -1.91 3.49 -0.97
N ARG A 10 -1.12 4.57 -0.84
CA ARG A 10 0.23 4.69 -1.38
C ARG A 10 1.26 4.50 -0.28
N PHE A 11 2.13 3.51 -0.43
CA PHE A 11 3.24 3.25 0.50
C PHE A 11 4.54 3.83 -0.08
N GLN A 12 5.38 4.38 0.79
CA GLN A 12 6.70 4.92 0.47
C GLN A 12 7.76 4.35 1.42
N ASN A 13 9.04 4.54 1.05
CA ASN A 13 10.21 4.11 1.82
C ASN A 13 10.38 2.60 2.00
N VAL A 14 9.64 1.80 1.23
CA VAL A 14 9.90 0.36 1.10
C VAL A 14 10.99 0.19 0.04
N LYS A 15 12.21 -0.16 0.48
CA LYS A 15 13.35 -0.41 -0.42
C LYS A 15 13.52 -1.90 -0.64
N GLU A 16 13.59 -2.32 -1.89
CA GLU A 16 13.90 -3.70 -2.25
C GLU A 16 15.38 -3.95 -2.53
N GLU A 17 15.78 -5.20 -2.30
CA GLU A 17 16.94 -5.80 -2.96
C GLU A 17 16.43 -6.50 -4.22
N LYS A 18 17.17 -6.36 -5.32
CA LYS A 18 16.85 -6.96 -6.62
C LYS A 18 16.51 -8.46 -6.46
N GLY A 19 15.29 -8.87 -6.82
CA GLY A 19 14.85 -10.27 -6.81
C GLY A 19 13.95 -10.70 -5.64
N LYS A 20 13.52 -9.80 -4.75
CA LYS A 20 12.43 -10.08 -3.80
C LYS A 20 11.08 -9.65 -4.40
N HIS A 21 10.01 -10.37 -4.08
CA HIS A 21 8.65 -10.00 -4.48
C HIS A 21 8.05 -9.03 -3.46
N LEU A 22 7.98 -7.75 -3.80
CA LEU A 22 7.33 -6.67 -3.02
C LEU A 22 6.03 -7.06 -2.37
N ALA A 23 5.19 -7.79 -3.11
CA ALA A 23 3.88 -8.21 -2.65
C ALA A 23 3.99 -9.04 -1.36
N GLU A 24 5.02 -9.88 -1.25
CA GLU A 24 5.29 -10.70 -0.06
C GLU A 24 5.79 -9.84 1.10
N ILE A 25 6.65 -8.86 0.84
CA ILE A 25 7.15 -7.93 1.86
C ILE A 25 5.99 -7.12 2.44
N MET A 26 5.17 -6.53 1.57
CA MET A 26 3.99 -5.76 1.97
C MET A 26 2.96 -6.63 2.68
N THR A 27 2.79 -7.89 2.24
CA THR A 27 1.93 -8.86 2.92
C THR A 27 2.41 -9.08 4.35
N LYS A 28 3.71 -9.34 4.55
CA LYS A 28 4.29 -9.59 5.87
C LYS A 28 4.13 -8.41 6.81
N ILE A 29 4.53 -7.21 6.36
CA ILE A 29 4.44 -5.97 7.16
C ILE A 29 2.99 -5.70 7.58
N LEU A 30 2.05 -5.81 6.63
CA LEU A 30 0.64 -5.51 6.92
C LEU A 30 -0.03 -6.62 7.71
N ALA A 31 0.35 -7.88 7.52
CA ALA A 31 -0.14 -9.00 8.32
C ALA A 31 0.27 -8.85 9.78
N GLU A 32 1.54 -8.49 10.03
CA GLU A 32 2.06 -8.20 11.37
C GLU A 32 1.36 -6.99 12.00
N ALA A 33 1.27 -5.88 11.26
CA ALA A 33 0.66 -4.65 11.76
C ALA A 33 -0.84 -4.79 12.07
N LEU A 34 -1.54 -5.64 11.32
CA LEU A 34 -2.98 -5.93 11.51
C LEU A 34 -3.23 -7.16 12.39
N GLU A 35 -2.18 -7.83 12.87
CA GLU A 35 -2.27 -9.06 13.67
C GLU A 35 -3.12 -10.15 12.98
N ILE A 36 -3.01 -10.27 11.66
CA ILE A 36 -3.68 -11.28 10.84
C ILE A 36 -2.66 -12.21 10.16
N THR A 37 -3.13 -13.34 9.64
CA THR A 37 -2.27 -14.25 8.89
C THR A 37 -1.93 -13.69 7.50
N GLU A 38 -0.71 -13.94 7.03
CA GLU A 38 -0.25 -13.56 5.67
C GLU A 38 -1.22 -14.06 4.59
N LYS A 39 -1.76 -15.28 4.75
CA LYS A 39 -2.77 -15.84 3.83
C LYS A 39 -4.06 -15.01 3.76
N LYS A 40 -4.56 -14.51 4.89
CA LYS A 40 -5.75 -13.62 4.92
C LYS A 40 -5.42 -12.26 4.31
N MET A 41 -4.20 -11.77 4.51
CA MET A 41 -3.73 -10.53 3.91
C MET A 41 -3.65 -10.66 2.38
N MET A 42 -3.05 -11.74 1.86
CA MET A 42 -2.98 -12.03 0.43
C MET A 42 -4.37 -12.19 -0.21
N ASP A 43 -5.30 -12.90 0.43
CA ASP A 43 -6.68 -13.05 -0.08
C ASP A 43 -7.45 -11.71 -0.17
N GLY A 44 -7.08 -10.77 0.71
CA GLY A 44 -7.63 -9.42 0.75
C GLY A 44 -6.93 -8.42 -0.18
N MET A 45 -5.79 -8.81 -0.76
CA MET A 45 -4.87 -7.95 -1.47
C MET A 45 -4.88 -8.24 -2.96
N LYS A 46 -5.34 -7.27 -3.76
CA LYS A 46 -5.17 -7.30 -5.21
C LYS A 46 -4.07 -6.30 -5.58
N CYS A 47 -2.83 -6.75 -5.50
CA CYS A 47 -1.68 -5.91 -5.87
C CYS A 47 -1.59 -5.73 -7.38
N SER A 48 -1.75 -4.50 -7.84
CA SER A 48 -1.19 -4.07 -9.13
C SER A 48 0.07 -3.24 -8.84
N VAL A 49 1.25 -3.86 -8.94
CA VAL A 49 2.51 -3.14 -8.83
C VAL A 49 2.71 -2.35 -10.12
N SER A 50 2.58 -1.03 -10.06
CA SER A 50 3.04 -0.16 -11.15
C SER A 50 4.48 0.27 -10.85
N THR A 51 5.46 -0.46 -11.37
CA THR A 51 6.84 0.00 -11.45
C THR A 51 6.89 1.12 -12.50
N GLN A 52 6.60 2.36 -12.12
CA GLN A 52 7.02 3.48 -12.95
C GLN A 52 8.49 3.75 -12.66
N ASP A 53 9.33 3.14 -13.49
CA ASP A 53 10.76 3.39 -13.60
C ASP A 53 11.02 4.90 -13.71
N MET A 54 11.77 5.44 -12.76
CA MET A 54 12.59 6.61 -13.02
C MET A 54 14.03 6.15 -12.92
N GLN A 55 14.61 5.86 -14.09
CA GLN A 55 16.03 5.62 -14.27
C GLN A 55 16.81 6.84 -13.81
N GLN A 56 17.46 6.75 -12.65
CA GLN A 56 18.66 7.50 -12.27
C GLN A 56 19.27 6.77 -11.06
N GLU A 57 20.60 6.59 -11.08
CA GLU A 57 21.38 5.65 -10.27
C GLU A 57 21.29 5.77 -8.73
N ILE A 58 20.41 6.60 -8.17
CA ILE A 58 20.13 6.68 -6.74
C ILE A 58 18.63 6.96 -6.56
N ILE A 59 18.00 6.27 -5.60
CA ILE A 59 16.62 6.41 -5.08
C ILE A 59 15.63 5.32 -5.58
N TYR A 60 15.78 4.10 -5.07
CA TYR A 60 14.64 3.18 -4.93
C TYR A 60 13.66 3.76 -3.90
N GLN A 61 12.65 4.49 -4.37
CA GLN A 61 11.43 4.81 -3.62
C GLN A 61 10.26 4.31 -4.45
N GLU A 62 10.06 3.00 -4.44
CA GLU A 62 8.96 2.42 -5.17
C GLU A 62 7.64 2.82 -4.47
N LYS A 63 6.77 3.45 -5.25
CA LYS A 63 5.47 3.93 -4.81
C LYS A 63 4.48 2.80 -5.05
N PHE A 64 3.98 2.19 -3.98
CA PHE A 64 3.02 1.07 -4.13
C PHE A 64 1.61 1.55 -3.96
N ILE A 65 0.76 1.26 -4.94
CA ILE A 65 -0.69 1.42 -4.83
C ILE A 65 -1.27 0.05 -4.53
N LEU A 66 -1.82 -0.14 -3.33
CA LEU A 66 -2.54 -1.36 -2.98
C LEU A 66 -4.04 -1.18 -3.22
N ASP A 67 -4.62 -2.06 -4.03
CA ASP A 67 -6.07 -2.22 -4.09
C ASP A 67 -6.48 -3.31 -3.09
N LEU A 68 -7.12 -2.88 -2.01
CA LEU A 68 -7.53 -3.74 -0.90
C LEU A 68 -9.04 -3.62 -0.70
N ARG A 69 -9.65 -4.64 -0.11
CA ARG A 69 -11.06 -4.53 0.34
C ARG A 69 -11.21 -3.32 1.27
N ARG A 70 -12.31 -2.59 1.14
CA ARG A 70 -12.59 -1.34 1.90
C ARG A 70 -12.40 -1.47 3.42
N LYS A 71 -12.74 -2.64 3.99
CA LYS A 71 -12.53 -2.93 5.43
C LYS A 71 -11.04 -2.92 5.81
N LEU A 72 -10.18 -3.52 4.98
CA LEU A 72 -8.73 -3.54 5.20
C LEU A 72 -8.11 -2.15 5.03
N LEU A 73 -8.53 -1.38 4.02
CA LEU A 73 -8.07 0.00 3.82
C LEU A 73 -8.29 0.87 5.07
N LYS A 74 -9.48 0.77 5.69
CA LYS A 74 -9.80 1.51 6.91
C LYS A 74 -8.96 1.05 8.10
N HIS A 75 -8.77 -0.26 8.23
CA HIS A 75 -7.98 -0.83 9.33
C HIS A 75 -6.51 -0.39 9.23
N ILE A 76 -5.92 -0.40 8.03
CA ILE A 76 -4.54 0.07 7.83
C ILE A 76 -4.40 1.56 8.17
N LEU A 77 -5.38 2.40 7.79
CA LEU A 77 -5.38 3.82 8.17
C LEU A 77 -5.54 4.04 9.68
N GLN A 78 -6.21 3.14 10.38
CA GLN A 78 -6.30 3.20 11.84
C GLN A 78 -4.95 2.80 12.45
N VAL A 79 -4.35 1.70 12.01
CA VAL A 79 -3.06 1.23 12.52
C VAL A 79 -1.95 2.25 12.26
N GLU A 80 -1.92 2.90 11.10
CA GLU A 80 -0.91 3.93 10.82
C GLU A 80 -1.01 5.13 11.78
N ARG A 81 -2.20 5.45 12.28
CA ARG A 81 -2.37 6.50 13.30
C ARG A 81 -1.93 6.07 14.68
N GLU A 82 -2.03 4.78 14.98
CA GLU A 82 -1.72 4.21 16.30
C GLU A 82 -0.26 3.77 16.41
N LYS A 83 0.35 3.35 15.30
CA LYS A 83 1.67 2.71 15.25
C LYS A 83 2.44 3.16 14.02
N ILE A 84 3.73 3.43 14.23
CA ILE A 84 4.67 3.70 13.14
C ILE A 84 5.02 2.38 12.45
N LEU A 85 4.67 2.26 11.17
CA LEU A 85 5.07 1.13 10.35
C LEU A 85 6.55 1.25 9.97
N LYS A 86 7.33 0.19 10.19
CA LYS A 86 8.77 0.18 9.88
C LYS A 86 9.16 -1.03 9.05
N TYR A 87 10.14 -0.84 8.16
CA TYR A 87 10.79 -1.91 7.42
C TYR A 87 12.28 -1.60 7.21
N LYS A 88 13.15 -2.57 7.53
CA LYS A 88 14.62 -2.43 7.46
C LYS A 88 15.10 -1.07 8.03
N ASP A 89 14.65 -0.77 9.25
CA ASP A 89 14.96 0.44 10.01
C ASP A 89 14.45 1.77 9.45
N LYS A 90 13.58 1.71 8.42
CA LYS A 90 12.94 2.89 7.83
C LYS A 90 11.47 2.93 8.12
N GLU A 91 10.98 4.11 8.44
CA GLU A 91 9.56 4.38 8.56
C GLU A 91 8.89 4.35 7.18
N ILE A 92 7.82 3.55 7.10
CA ILE A 92 6.95 3.47 5.94
C ILE A 92 5.92 4.57 6.06
N VAL A 93 5.88 5.44 5.05
CA VAL A 93 4.85 6.48 4.96
C VAL A 93 3.67 5.94 4.18
N VAL A 94 2.46 6.01 4.77
CA VAL A 94 1.21 5.60 4.13
C VAL A 94 0.40 6.84 3.76
N LEU A 95 0.05 6.98 2.49
CA LEU A 95 -0.73 8.11 1.99
C LEU A 95 -2.07 7.64 1.41
N LYS A 96 -3.16 8.26 1.87
CA LYS A 96 -4.48 8.06 1.27
C LYS A 96 -4.55 8.77 -0.09
N GLN A 97 -4.82 8.02 -1.15
CA GLN A 97 -5.05 8.57 -2.49
C GLN A 97 -6.50 8.39 -2.93
N VAL A 98 -7.18 9.51 -3.21
CA VAL A 98 -8.53 9.50 -3.79
C VAL A 98 -8.39 9.64 -5.31
N PRO A 99 -8.96 8.73 -6.13
CA PRO A 99 -8.93 8.83 -7.58
C PRO A 99 -9.55 10.14 -8.05
N ARG A 100 -8.97 10.76 -9.08
CA ARG A 100 -9.43 12.05 -9.61
C ARG A 100 -10.93 12.07 -9.94
N ARG A 101 -11.42 10.99 -10.58
CA ARG A 101 -12.85 10.78 -10.91
C ARG A 101 -13.78 10.74 -9.69
N VAL A 102 -13.28 10.33 -8.53
CA VAL A 102 -14.06 10.33 -7.28
C VAL A 102 -14.08 11.74 -6.70
N ARG A 103 -12.96 12.47 -6.77
CA ARG A 103 -12.89 13.87 -6.30
C ARG A 103 -13.80 14.80 -7.09
N GLU A 104 -13.85 14.63 -8.41
CA GLU A 104 -14.67 15.46 -9.31
C GLU A 104 -16.18 15.30 -9.03
N LYS A 105 -16.63 14.14 -8.51
CA LYS A 105 -18.04 13.88 -8.16
C LYS A 105 -18.56 14.67 -6.94
N TYR A 106 -17.68 15.21 -6.10
CA TYR A 106 -18.05 16.00 -4.90
C TYR A 106 -17.87 17.52 -5.09
N LEU A 107 -17.51 17.95 -6.30
CA LEU A 107 -17.31 19.35 -6.67
C LEU A 107 -18.46 19.91 -7.55
N GLU A 108 -19.49 19.10 -7.81
CA GLU A 108 -20.77 19.48 -8.41
C GLU A 108 -21.85 19.56 -7.32
#